data_AF-A0A095X919-F1
#
_entry.id   AF-A0A095X919-F1
#
_cell.length_a   1.000
_cell.length_b   1.000
_cell.length_c   1.000
_cell.angle_alpha   90.00
_cell.angle_beta   90.00
_cell.angle_gamma   90.00
#
_symmetry.space_group_name_H-M   'P 1'
#
loop_
_entity.id
_entity.type
_entity.pdbx_description
1 polymer ?
#
loop_
_entity_poly.entity_id
_entity_poly.type
_entity_poly.pdbx_seq_one_letter_code
_entity_poly.pdbx_strand_id
1 'polypeptide(L)'
;MDTGIWRRLIVIPFEQTITPSVDIKNYADHLYAKAGGAVLAWIMEGARLIHSENYHLTPPKQVVAASEAYRAANDWFAHFLEDCCQVGQGLSEQSKDLYDAYRSWAIGRGEYVRSTSDFYAAVDKGGYTRRRTARARFVDGLALISEFDL
;
A
#
# COMPACT_ATOMS: atom_id res chain seq x y z
N MET A 1 0.32 -0.55 -10.10
CA MET A 1 -0.24 -1.34 -8.97
C MET A 1 -1.76 -1.17 -8.93
N ASP A 2 -2.50 -2.27 -9.06
CA ASP A 2 -3.95 -2.31 -9.32
C ASP A 2 -4.77 -1.64 -8.19
N THR A 3 -5.63 -0.67 -8.55
CA THR A 3 -6.59 -0.05 -7.62
C THR A 3 -7.59 -1.07 -7.07
N GLY A 4 -7.80 -2.18 -7.78
CA GLY A 4 -8.63 -3.30 -7.34
C GLY A 4 -8.12 -4.01 -6.09
N ILE A 5 -6.80 -4.11 -5.90
CA ILE A 5 -6.20 -4.74 -4.70
C ILE A 5 -6.46 -3.85 -3.48
N TRP A 6 -6.17 -2.55 -3.61
CA TRP A 6 -6.30 -1.59 -2.50
C TRP A 6 -7.74 -1.35 -2.05
N ARG A 7 -8.73 -1.47 -2.96
CA ARG A 7 -10.15 -1.36 -2.60
C ARG A 7 -10.67 -2.52 -1.74
N ARG A 8 -9.93 -3.64 -1.68
CA ARG A 8 -10.36 -4.87 -0.98
C ARG A 8 -9.45 -5.25 0.18
N LEU A 9 -8.31 -4.59 0.31
CA LEU A 9 -7.37 -4.87 1.39
C LEU A 9 -7.93 -4.36 2.72
N ILE A 10 -8.05 -5.25 3.69
CA ILE A 10 -8.41 -4.94 5.08
C ILE A 10 -7.26 -5.41 5.96
N VAL A 11 -6.57 -4.46 6.61
CA VAL A 11 -5.48 -4.77 7.54
C VAL A 11 -6.02 -4.78 8.95
N ILE A 12 -6.01 -5.96 9.58
CA ILE A 12 -6.41 -6.14 10.98
C ILE A 12 -5.13 -6.22 11.81
N PRO A 13 -4.83 -5.23 12.67
CA PRO A 13 -3.64 -5.27 13.50
C PRO A 13 -3.83 -6.22 14.70
N PHE A 14 -2.88 -7.14 14.87
CA PHE A 14 -2.81 -8.05 16.02
C PHE A 14 -1.76 -7.52 17.00
N GLU A 15 -2.17 -6.57 17.84
CA GLU A 15 -1.26 -5.85 18.76
C GLU A 15 -1.08 -6.56 20.11
N GLN A 16 -1.91 -7.57 20.41
CA GLN A 16 -1.86 -8.27 21.69
C GLN A 16 -0.80 -9.38 21.68
N THR A 17 0.14 -9.28 22.62
CA THR A 17 1.15 -10.30 22.88
C THR A 17 0.63 -11.29 23.91
N ILE A 18 0.51 -12.56 23.54
CA ILE A 18 0.12 -13.64 24.45
C ILE A 18 1.33 -14.01 25.32
N THR A 19 1.24 -13.76 26.62
CA THR A 19 2.31 -14.13 27.56
C THR A 19 2.22 -15.62 27.93
N PRO A 20 3.34 -16.26 28.31
CA PRO A 20 3.35 -17.68 28.67
C PRO A 20 2.39 -18.05 29.81
N SER A 21 2.06 -17.09 30.68
CA SER A 21 1.14 -17.31 31.82
C SER A 21 -0.32 -17.47 31.40
N VAL A 22 -0.70 -17.00 30.21
CA VAL A 22 -2.07 -17.10 29.67
C VAL A 22 -2.13 -17.92 28.38
N ASP A 23 -0.99 -18.46 27.94
CA ASP A 23 -0.90 -19.30 26.75
C ASP A 23 -1.50 -20.68 27.03
N ILE A 24 -2.54 -21.03 26.28
CA ILE A 24 -3.21 -22.32 26.36
C ILE A 24 -2.82 -23.12 25.13
N LYS A 25 -2.08 -24.21 25.34
CA LYS A 25 -1.73 -25.15 24.29
C LYS A 25 -2.98 -25.75 23.66
N ASN A 26 -2.96 -25.96 22.35
CA ASN A 26 -4.09 -26.47 21.56
C ASN A 26 -5.37 -25.62 21.75
N TYR A 27 -5.22 -24.29 21.73
CA TYR A 27 -6.33 -23.37 22.01
C TYR A 27 -7.53 -23.57 21.09
N ALA A 28 -7.34 -24.04 19.86
CA ALA A 28 -8.44 -24.40 18.96
C ALA A 28 -9.36 -25.48 19.55
N ASP A 29 -8.80 -26.57 20.08
CA ASP A 29 -9.58 -27.65 20.74
C ASP A 29 -10.24 -27.13 22.01
N HIS A 30 -9.53 -26.28 22.76
CA HIS A 30 -10.07 -25.63 23.95
C HIS A 30 -11.30 -24.78 23.60
N LEU A 31 -11.22 -23.93 22.58
CA LEU A 31 -12.32 -23.10 22.10
C LEU A 31 -13.48 -23.96 21.60
N TYR A 32 -13.21 -25.04 20.85
CA TYR A 32 -14.26 -25.94 20.37
C TYR A 32 -15.04 -26.55 21.55
N ALA A 33 -14.33 -27.11 22.53
CA ALA A 33 -14.93 -27.77 23.68
C ALA A 33 -15.60 -26.82 24.68
N LYS A 34 -15.09 -25.60 24.84
CA LYS A 34 -15.53 -24.66 25.89
C LYS A 34 -16.37 -23.50 25.39
N ALA A 35 -16.23 -23.10 24.13
CA ALA A 35 -16.83 -21.88 23.59
C ALA A 35 -17.50 -22.09 22.22
N GLY A 36 -17.48 -23.30 21.64
CA GLY A 36 -17.96 -23.54 20.28
C GLY A 36 -19.39 -23.05 20.03
N GLY A 37 -20.30 -23.31 20.98
CA GLY A 37 -21.68 -22.82 20.91
C GLY A 37 -21.79 -21.29 20.94
N ALA A 38 -20.98 -20.62 21.78
CA ALA A 38 -20.95 -19.16 21.86
C ALA A 38 -20.35 -18.52 20.59
N VAL A 39 -19.28 -19.10 20.05
CA VAL A 39 -18.67 -18.66 18.79
C VAL A 39 -19.66 -18.80 17.63
N LEU A 40 -20.38 -19.93 17.54
CA LEU A 40 -21.41 -20.11 16.51
C LEU A 40 -22.54 -19.07 16.65
N ALA A 41 -23.01 -18.83 17.87
CA ALA A 41 -24.01 -17.79 18.13
C ALA A 41 -23.52 -16.40 17.69
N TRP A 42 -22.27 -16.06 17.96
CA TRP A 42 -21.65 -14.80 17.54
C TRP A 42 -21.54 -14.68 16.00
N ILE A 43 -21.17 -15.77 15.31
CA ILE A 43 -21.16 -15.82 13.84
C ILE A 43 -22.56 -15.63 13.27
N MET A 44 -23.58 -16.28 13.84
CA MET A 44 -24.97 -16.14 13.40
C MET A 44 -25.49 -14.71 13.60
N GLU A 45 -25.10 -14.05 14.68
CA GLU A 45 -25.44 -12.65 14.92
C GLU A 45 -24.78 -11.73 13.89
N GLY A 46 -23.47 -11.93 13.64
CA GLY A 46 -22.76 -11.20 12.59
C GLY A 46 -23.38 -11.39 11.20
N ALA A 47 -23.85 -12.61 10.88
CA ALA A 47 -24.54 -12.90 9.62
C ALA A 47 -25.88 -12.16 9.49
N ARG A 48 -26.63 -11.99 10.58
CA ARG A 48 -27.86 -11.18 10.57
C ARG A 48 -27.55 -9.69 10.42
N LEU A 49 -26.55 -9.20 11.15
CA LEU A 49 -26.13 -7.80 11.09
C LEU A 49 -25.70 -7.40 9.68
N ILE A 50 -24.77 -8.14 9.09
CA ILE A 50 -24.27 -7.82 7.74
C ILE A 50 -25.37 -7.91 6.67
N HIS A 51 -26.34 -8.81 6.86
CA HIS A 51 -27.50 -8.89 5.99
C HIS A 51 -28.39 -7.64 6.12
N SER A 52 -28.67 -7.19 7.35
CA SER A 52 -29.43 -5.95 7.59
C SER A 52 -28.73 -4.69 7.06
N GLU A 53 -27.40 -4.70 6.99
CA GLU A 53 -26.57 -3.63 6.45
C GLU A 53 -26.31 -3.75 4.94
N ASN A 54 -27.10 -4.59 4.23
CA ASN A 54 -26.94 -4.83 2.79
C ASN A 54 -25.52 -5.22 2.38
N TYR A 55 -24.86 -6.02 3.20
CA TYR A 55 -23.48 -6.47 3.01
C TYR A 55 -22.44 -5.35 2.97
N HIS A 56 -22.76 -4.19 3.56
CA HIS A 56 -21.83 -3.09 3.74
C HIS A 56 -21.05 -3.24 5.04
N LEU A 57 -19.74 -3.49 4.96
CA LEU A 57 -18.88 -3.55 6.14
C LEU A 57 -18.24 -2.18 6.37
N THR A 58 -18.54 -1.54 7.50
CA THR A 58 -17.85 -0.32 7.94
C THR A 58 -16.67 -0.68 8.85
N PRO A 59 -15.41 -0.57 8.40
CA PRO A 59 -14.26 -0.93 9.21
C PRO A 59 -14.09 0.03 10.41
N PRO A 60 -13.69 -0.48 11.59
CA PRO A 60 -13.33 0.38 12.72
C PRO A 60 -12.14 1.30 12.38
N LYS A 61 -12.05 2.44 13.09
CA LYS A 61 -10.98 3.44 12.88
C LYS A 61 -9.56 2.84 12.89
N GLN A 62 -9.29 1.89 13.77
CA GLN A 62 -7.98 1.23 13.87
C GLN A 62 -7.65 0.40 12.62
N VAL A 63 -8.65 -0.27 12.03
CA VAL A 63 -8.48 -1.04 10.78
C VAL A 63 -8.26 -0.10 9.59
N VAL A 64 -8.98 1.03 9.55
CA VAL A 64 -8.76 2.08 8.53
C VAL A 64 -7.33 2.60 8.62
N ALA A 65 -6.90 3.05 9.81
CA ALA A 65 -5.57 3.58 10.03
C ALA A 65 -4.47 2.56 9.70
N ALA A 66 -4.62 1.29 10.12
CA ALA A 66 -3.66 0.24 9.81
C ALA A 66 -3.59 -0.05 8.30
N SER A 67 -4.73 -0.01 7.61
CA SER A 67 -4.79 -0.23 6.16
C SER A 67 -4.14 0.93 5.39
N GLU A 68 -4.36 2.17 5.82
CA GLU A 68 -3.73 3.37 5.26
C GLU A 68 -2.22 3.37 5.50
N ALA A 69 -1.76 3.06 6.72
CA ALA A 69 -0.34 2.96 7.04
C ALA A 69 0.35 1.86 6.22
N TYR A 70 -0.29 0.69 6.09
CA TYR A 70 0.23 -0.38 5.24
C TYR A 70 0.30 0.05 3.78
N ARG A 71 -0.73 0.75 3.28
CA ARG A 71 -0.71 1.27 1.91
C ARG A 71 0.43 2.26 1.69
N ALA A 72 0.60 3.23 2.59
CA ALA A 72 1.67 4.22 2.51
C ALA A 72 3.04 3.53 2.50
N ALA A 73 3.28 2.61 3.45
CA ALA A 73 4.54 1.86 3.54
C ALA A 73 4.85 1.02 2.28
N ASN A 74 3.84 0.66 1.50
CA ASN A 74 4.00 -0.13 0.26
C ASN A 74 3.89 0.72 -1.02
N ASP A 75 3.72 2.03 -0.91
CA ASP A 75 3.67 2.95 -2.06
C ASP A 75 5.08 3.34 -2.49
N TRP A 76 5.76 2.37 -3.11
CA TRP A 76 7.13 2.52 -3.60
C TRP A 76 7.32 3.72 -4.55
N PHE A 77 6.26 4.14 -5.27
CA PHE A 77 6.36 5.28 -6.18
C PHE A 77 6.30 6.60 -5.42
N ALA A 78 5.41 6.71 -4.43
CA ALA A 78 5.37 7.89 -3.57
C ALA A 78 6.70 8.08 -2.83
N HIS A 79 7.30 7.01 -2.29
CA HIS A 79 8.61 7.08 -1.63
C HIS A 79 9.73 7.50 -2.59
N PHE A 80 9.75 6.99 -3.82
CA PHE A 80 10.71 7.43 -4.83
C PHE A 80 10.56 8.92 -5.17
N LEU A 81 9.32 9.41 -5.28
CA LEU A 81 9.07 10.83 -5.53
C LEU A 81 9.56 11.71 -4.38
N GLU A 82 9.30 11.30 -3.13
CA GLU A 82 9.74 12.03 -1.93
C GLU A 82 11.27 12.07 -1.81
N ASP A 83 11.94 10.94 -2.05
CA ASP A 83 13.39 10.80 -1.85
C ASP A 83 14.21 11.41 -3.00
N CYS A 84 13.70 11.35 -4.24
CA CYS A 84 14.51 11.60 -5.44
C CYS A 84 13.97 12.70 -6.35
N CYS A 85 12.75 13.19 -6.13
CA CYS A 85 12.11 14.12 -7.06
C CYS A 85 11.61 15.39 -6.37
N GLN A 86 11.78 16.51 -7.06
CA GLN A 86 10.99 17.71 -6.79
C GLN A 86 9.71 17.66 -7.63
N VAL A 87 8.55 17.79 -6.98
CA VAL A 87 7.24 17.82 -7.64
C VAL A 87 6.74 19.26 -7.74
N GLY A 88 6.29 19.68 -8.93
CA GLY A 88 5.89 21.06 -9.15
C GLY A 88 5.49 21.37 -10.58
N GLN A 89 4.67 22.42 -10.74
CA GLN A 89 4.27 22.91 -12.05
C GLN A 89 5.47 23.50 -12.79
N GLY A 90 5.61 23.17 -14.08
CA GLY A 90 6.71 23.65 -14.92
C GLY A 90 7.99 22.83 -14.83
N LEU A 91 8.05 21.85 -13.92
CA LEU A 91 9.13 20.87 -13.88
C LEU A 91 8.94 19.79 -14.95
N SER A 92 10.04 19.28 -15.47
CA SER A 92 10.04 18.20 -16.45
C SER A 92 11.34 17.42 -16.38
N GLU A 93 11.24 16.10 -16.38
CA GLU A 93 12.40 15.19 -16.41
C GLU A 93 12.41 14.31 -17.66
N GLN A 94 13.59 13.98 -18.16
CA GLN A 94 13.69 12.98 -19.23
C GLN A 94 13.26 11.61 -18.69
N SER A 95 12.33 10.95 -19.37
CA SER A 95 11.73 9.70 -18.87
C SER A 95 12.76 8.60 -18.62
N LYS A 96 13.81 8.54 -19.45
CA LYS A 96 14.89 7.57 -19.29
C LYS A 96 15.63 7.80 -17.97
N ASP A 97 16.06 9.02 -17.72
CA ASP A 97 16.87 9.39 -16.56
C ASP A 97 16.07 9.20 -15.27
N LEU A 98 14.77 9.54 -15.31
CA LEU A 98 13.85 9.27 -14.21
C LEU A 98 13.74 7.77 -13.86
N TYR A 99 13.62 6.90 -14.87
CA TYR A 99 13.57 5.45 -14.63
C TYR A 99 14.92 4.89 -14.16
N ASP A 100 16.03 5.36 -14.71
CA ASP A 100 17.37 4.94 -14.30
C ASP A 100 17.68 5.37 -12.84
N ALA A 101 17.23 6.56 -12.44
CA ALA A 101 17.27 7.03 -11.05
C ALA A 101 16.41 6.15 -10.13
N TYR A 102 15.17 5.85 -10.52
CA TYR A 102 14.29 4.94 -9.77
C TYR A 102 14.93 3.57 -9.54
N ARG A 103 15.53 2.98 -10.59
CA ARG A 103 16.21 1.68 -10.48
C ARG A 103 17.34 1.74 -9.47
N SER A 104 18.15 2.79 -9.54
CA SER A 104 19.30 2.98 -8.65
C SER A 104 18.86 3.16 -7.20
N TRP A 105 17.82 3.97 -6.98
CA TRP A 105 17.19 4.17 -5.67
C TRP A 105 16.64 2.86 -5.08
N ALA A 106 15.87 2.08 -5.86
CA ALA A 106 15.30 0.82 -5.40
C ALA A 106 16.41 -0.21 -5.06
N ILE A 107 17.45 -0.32 -5.89
CA ILE A 107 18.59 -1.22 -5.63
C ILE A 107 19.34 -0.79 -4.36
N GLY A 108 19.61 0.52 -4.20
CA GLY A 108 20.31 1.05 -3.03
C GLY A 108 19.60 0.77 -1.70
N ARG A 109 18.27 0.62 -1.74
CA ARG A 109 17.42 0.27 -0.59
C ARG A 109 17.18 -1.23 -0.42
N GLY A 110 17.72 -2.06 -1.30
CA GLY A 110 17.46 -3.50 -1.33
C GLY A 110 16.00 -3.85 -1.69
N GLU A 111 15.28 -2.92 -2.32
CA GLU A 111 13.89 -3.09 -2.73
C GLU A 111 13.80 -3.77 -4.11
N TYR A 112 12.64 -4.37 -4.39
CA TYR A 112 12.38 -4.96 -5.70
C TYR A 112 12.23 -3.86 -6.77
N VAL A 113 13.06 -3.94 -7.80
CA VAL A 113 12.99 -3.06 -8.97
C VAL A 113 11.81 -3.46 -9.86
N ARG A 114 10.81 -2.59 -9.98
CA ARG A 114 9.67 -2.77 -10.87
C ARG A 114 10.09 -2.62 -12.34
N SER A 115 9.33 -3.26 -13.22
CA SER A 115 9.55 -3.14 -14.66
C SER A 115 9.33 -1.71 -15.16
N THR A 116 9.90 -1.37 -16.31
CA THR A 116 9.69 -0.07 -16.95
C THR A 116 8.20 0.20 -17.22
N SER A 117 7.43 -0.83 -17.59
CA SER A 117 5.97 -0.72 -17.77
C SER A 117 5.25 -0.40 -16.46
N ASP A 118 5.60 -1.08 -15.37
CA ASP A 118 4.99 -0.84 -14.06
C ASP A 118 5.33 0.54 -13.54
N PHE A 119 6.57 0.98 -13.77
CA PHE A 119 7.04 2.31 -13.41
C PHE A 119 6.20 3.39 -14.06
N TYR A 120 6.08 3.36 -15.40
CA TYR A 120 5.29 4.37 -16.08
C TYR A 120 3.78 4.26 -15.86
N ALA A 121 3.26 3.06 -15.56
CA ALA A 121 1.90 2.93 -15.10
C ALA A 121 1.67 3.62 -13.74
N ALA A 122 2.68 3.64 -12.86
CA ALA A 122 2.63 4.41 -11.62
C ALA A 122 2.73 5.92 -11.87
N VAL A 123 3.58 6.36 -12.81
CA VAL A 123 3.64 7.76 -13.27
C VAL A 123 2.28 8.25 -13.75
N ASP A 124 1.64 7.50 -14.66
CA ASP A 124 0.30 7.86 -15.18
C ASP A 124 -0.75 7.90 -14.04
N LYS A 125 -0.70 6.91 -13.13
CA LYS A 125 -1.63 6.81 -12.00
C LYS A 125 -1.40 7.93 -10.96
N GLY A 126 -0.17 8.41 -10.83
CA GLY A 126 0.21 9.56 -10.01
C GLY A 126 -0.26 10.90 -10.59
N GLY A 127 -0.86 10.91 -11.79
CA GLY A 127 -1.36 12.12 -12.43
C GLY A 127 -0.31 12.89 -13.22
N TYR A 128 0.87 12.31 -13.44
CA TYR A 128 1.95 12.95 -14.20
C TYR A 128 1.77 12.68 -15.70
N THR A 129 2.06 13.70 -16.51
CA THR A 129 1.86 13.62 -17.96
C THR A 129 3.16 13.21 -18.65
N ARG A 130 3.07 12.19 -19.51
CA ARG A 130 4.18 11.80 -20.38
C ARG A 130 4.05 12.45 -21.74
N ARG A 131 5.12 13.12 -22.18
CA ARG A 131 5.17 13.83 -23.46
C ARG A 131 6.33 13.34 -24.31
N ARG A 132 6.13 13.27 -25.62
CA ARG A 132 7.18 12.92 -26.58
C ARG A 132 7.60 14.14 -27.39
N THR A 133 8.89 14.29 -27.61
CA THR A 133 9.48 15.23 -28.58
C THR A 133 10.17 14.45 -29.71
N ALA A 134 10.71 15.17 -30.70
CA ALA A 134 11.52 14.55 -31.74
C ALA A 134 12.79 13.86 -31.21
N ARG A 135 13.28 14.28 -30.03
CA ARG A 135 14.56 13.82 -29.47
C ARG A 135 14.40 12.86 -28.29
N ALA A 136 13.35 13.00 -27.48
CA ALA A 136 13.20 12.22 -26.24
C ALA A 136 11.74 12.14 -25.74
N ARG A 137 11.54 11.35 -24.68
CA ARG A 137 10.30 11.35 -23.88
C ARG A 137 10.57 12.04 -22.55
N PHE A 138 9.57 12.76 -22.06
CA PHE A 138 9.60 13.53 -20.83
C PHE A 138 8.41 13.19 -19.94
N VAL A 139 8.60 13.37 -18.64
CA VAL A 139 7.53 13.37 -17.63
C VAL A 139 7.41 14.79 -17.10
N ASP A 140 6.25 15.42 -17.32
CA ASP A 140 5.97 16.79 -16.87
C ASP A 140 5.35 16.74 -15.45
N GLY A 141 5.66 17.74 -14.62
CA GLY A 141 5.17 17.90 -13.24
C GLY A 141 6.14 17.43 -12.15
N LEU A 142 7.32 16.95 -12.52
CA LEU A 142 8.40 16.56 -11.62
C LEU A 142 9.77 16.72 -12.27
N ALA A 143 10.82 16.81 -11.47
CA ALA A 143 12.23 16.78 -11.86
C ALA A 143 13.05 16.01 -10.82
N LEU A 144 14.17 15.39 -11.19
CA LEU A 144 15.08 14.79 -10.21
C LEU A 144 15.71 15.89 -9.32
N ILE A 145 15.87 15.61 -8.03
CA ILE A 145 16.61 16.49 -7.13
C ILE A 145 18.09 16.43 -7.54
N SER A 146 18.66 17.60 -7.81
CA SER A 146 20.08 17.74 -8.13
C SER A 146 20.92 17.56 -6.86
N GLU A 147 22.02 16.80 -6.93
CA GLU A 147 23.00 16.71 -5.85
C GLU A 147 23.68 18.05 -5.52
N PHE A 148 23.44 19.10 -6.32
CA PHE A 148 24.01 20.44 -6.15
C PHE A 148 23.10 21.43 -5.38
N ASP A 149 21.91 21.02 -4.95
CA ASP A 149 20.95 21.86 -4.20
C ASP A 149 20.88 21.52 -2.69
N LEU A 150 21.87 20.81 -2.15
CA LEU A 150 22.07 20.54 -0.71
C LEU A 150 23.19 21.40 -0.10
#